data_AF-A0A3A8H234-F1
#
_entry.id   AF-A0A3A8H234-F1
#
_cell.length_a   1.000
_cell.length_b   1.000
_cell.length_c   1.000
_cell.angle_alpha   90.00
_cell.angle_beta   90.00
_cell.angle_gamma   90.00
#
_symmetry.space_group_name_H-M   'P 1'
#
loop_
_entity.id
_entity.type
_entity.pdbx_description
1 polymer ?
#
loop_
_entity_poly.entity_id
_entity_poly.type
_entity_poly.pdbx_seq_one_letter_code
_entity_poly.pdbx_strand_id
1 'polypeptide(L)'
;LLHGMVDDKGVGLPFTMRDMAVCLNGIGTTGPFAQALNHCLDRSLERTAAREIANQISSLGRDVQKCMSGLKGAVNKFMSPIVNAYEPDFTFEALLQEDLVLYAQLPANLFKIQAPALGKVLLQDLQQQGSLRQVHRTRLNQRACGVHVDEFYTFADEYMIDSLNKLRDANVQFTLAH
;
A
#
# COMPACT_ATOMS: atom_id res chain seq x y z
N LEU A 1 -0.85 6.43 -12.73
CA LEU A 1 -0.25 7.79 -12.70
C LEU A 1 1.10 7.79 -11.99
N LEU A 2 1.11 7.69 -10.64
CA LEU A 2 2.35 7.75 -9.86
C LEU A 2 3.30 6.57 -10.15
N HIS A 3 2.76 5.37 -10.43
CA HIS A 3 3.55 4.22 -10.90
C HIS A 3 4.34 4.48 -12.18
N GLY A 4 3.87 5.38 -13.04
CA GLY A 4 4.59 5.75 -14.26
C GLY A 4 5.64 6.84 -14.05
N MET A 5 5.86 7.32 -12.83
CA MET A 5 6.90 8.31 -12.55
C MET A 5 8.25 7.63 -12.45
N VAL A 6 9.23 8.16 -13.17
CA VAL A 6 10.59 7.61 -13.24
C VAL A 6 11.64 8.70 -13.03
N ASP A 7 12.83 8.30 -12.59
CA ASP A 7 14.02 9.15 -12.56
C ASP A 7 14.62 9.35 -13.97
N ASP A 8 15.73 10.11 -14.05
CA ASP A 8 16.44 10.37 -15.31
C ASP A 8 17.01 9.10 -15.98
N LYS A 9 17.10 7.99 -15.25
CA LYS A 9 17.57 6.68 -15.75
C LYS A 9 16.42 5.76 -16.13
N GLY A 10 15.16 6.21 -15.98
CA GLY A 10 13.97 5.40 -16.27
C GLY A 10 13.59 4.43 -15.13
N VAL A 11 14.17 4.58 -13.94
CA VAL A 11 13.83 3.77 -12.77
C VAL A 11 12.59 4.35 -12.08
N GLY A 12 11.62 3.50 -11.76
CA GLY A 12 10.39 3.91 -11.08
C GLY A 12 10.66 4.60 -9.74
N LEU A 13 10.01 5.74 -9.51
CA LEU A 13 10.09 6.47 -8.25
C LEU A 13 9.12 5.84 -7.23
N PRO A 14 9.58 5.50 -6.01
CA PRO A 14 8.68 5.07 -4.95
C PRO A 14 7.76 6.24 -4.57
N PHE A 15 6.52 5.92 -4.22
CA PHE A 15 5.57 6.90 -3.72
C PHE A 15 4.81 6.33 -2.53
N THR A 16 4.31 7.24 -1.71
CA THR A 16 3.59 6.96 -0.47
C THR A 16 2.15 7.48 -0.54
N MET A 17 1.36 7.21 0.50
CA MET A 17 0.02 7.78 0.62
C MET A 17 0.03 9.32 0.62
N ARG A 18 1.11 9.94 1.10
CA ARG A 18 1.30 11.40 1.09
C ARG A 18 1.39 11.94 -0.34
N ASP A 19 2.07 11.26 -1.25
CA ASP A 19 2.14 11.67 -2.66
C ASP A 19 0.77 11.57 -3.34
N MET A 20 0.01 10.52 -3.02
CA MET A 20 -1.38 10.41 -3.44
C MET A 20 -2.21 11.58 -2.91
N ALA A 21 -2.02 11.96 -1.64
CA ALA A 21 -2.70 13.11 -1.05
C ALA A 21 -2.35 14.43 -1.78
N VAL A 22 -1.08 14.63 -2.14
CA VAL A 22 -0.62 15.79 -2.92
C VAL A 22 -1.36 15.87 -4.26
N CYS A 23 -1.41 14.76 -5.01
CA CYS A 23 -2.13 14.69 -6.28
C CYS A 23 -3.63 14.96 -6.11
N LEU A 24 -4.28 14.33 -5.12
CA LEU A 24 -5.70 14.53 -4.84
C LEU A 24 -6.02 15.97 -4.40
N ASN A 25 -5.12 16.62 -3.68
CA ASN A 25 -5.25 18.03 -3.29
C ASN A 25 -5.10 18.99 -4.48
N GLY A 26 -4.39 18.57 -5.54
CA GLY A 26 -4.26 19.32 -6.79
C GLY A 26 -5.51 19.29 -7.67
N ILE A 27 -6.43 18.35 -7.44
CA ILE A 27 -7.62 18.19 -8.27
C ILE A 27 -8.57 19.38 -8.09
N GLY A 28 -8.88 20.05 -9.22
CA GLY A 28 -9.80 21.18 -9.24
C GLY A 28 -9.33 22.41 -8.46
N THR A 29 -8.04 22.50 -8.12
CA THR A 29 -7.44 23.65 -7.44
C THR A 29 -6.45 24.39 -8.33
N THR A 30 -5.98 25.55 -7.87
CA THR A 30 -4.83 26.26 -8.43
C THR A 30 -3.71 26.32 -7.38
N GLY A 31 -2.46 26.49 -7.81
CA GLY A 31 -1.31 26.64 -6.91
C GLY A 31 -0.41 25.40 -6.84
N PRO A 32 0.40 25.25 -5.79
CA PRO A 32 1.48 24.25 -5.74
C PRO A 32 1.02 22.80 -5.91
N PHE A 33 -0.11 22.41 -5.30
CA PHE A 33 -0.63 21.03 -5.45
C PHE A 33 -1.14 20.76 -6.87
N ALA A 34 -1.77 21.74 -7.51
CA ALA A 34 -2.19 21.62 -8.91
C ALA A 34 -0.97 21.52 -9.85
N GLN A 35 0.09 22.28 -9.56
CA GLN A 35 1.36 22.17 -10.29
C GLN A 35 1.99 20.78 -10.13
N ALA A 36 2.00 20.21 -8.92
CA ALA A 36 2.51 18.87 -8.67
C ALA A 36 1.69 17.78 -9.41
N LEU A 37 0.36 17.88 -9.39
CA LEU A 37 -0.51 16.98 -10.15
C LEU A 37 -0.25 17.09 -11.66
N ASN A 38 -0.21 18.30 -12.21
CA ASN A 38 0.04 18.53 -13.62
C ASN A 38 1.43 18.01 -14.02
N HIS A 39 2.44 18.22 -13.19
CA HIS A 39 3.76 17.64 -13.41
C HIS A 39 3.70 16.11 -13.53
N CYS A 40 2.96 15.44 -12.65
CA CYS A 40 2.78 13.99 -12.73
C CYS A 40 2.04 13.56 -14.00
N LEU A 41 0.98 14.28 -14.40
CA LEU A 41 0.23 14.00 -15.63
C LEU A 41 1.12 14.15 -16.88
N ASP A 42 1.96 15.18 -16.90
CA ASP A 42 2.84 15.49 -18.04
C ASP A 42 4.06 14.58 -18.14
N ARG A 43 4.54 14.05 -17.01
CA ARG A 43 5.79 13.27 -16.96
C ARG A 43 5.60 11.77 -16.81
N SER A 44 4.44 11.30 -16.36
CA SER A 44 4.18 9.87 -16.21
C SER A 44 4.33 9.12 -17.53
N LEU A 45 5.02 7.97 -17.51
CA LEU A 45 5.12 7.05 -18.63
C LEU A 45 3.78 6.34 -18.92
N GLU A 46 2.87 6.27 -17.95
CA GLU A 46 1.53 5.71 -18.10
C GLU A 46 0.59 6.70 -18.81
N ARG A 47 0.86 6.95 -20.09
CA ARG A 47 0.16 7.98 -20.87
C ARG A 47 -1.35 7.79 -20.96
N THR A 48 -1.83 6.56 -21.01
CA THR A 48 -3.27 6.26 -21.02
C THR A 48 -3.93 6.69 -19.71
N ALA A 49 -3.39 6.24 -18.56
CA ALA A 49 -3.92 6.60 -17.25
C ALA A 49 -3.85 8.12 -16.99
N ALA A 50 -2.77 8.78 -17.41
CA ALA A 50 -2.63 10.22 -17.28
C ALA A 50 -3.70 10.98 -18.09
N ARG A 51 -3.95 10.56 -19.34
CA ARG A 51 -5.00 11.17 -20.18
C ARG A 51 -6.40 10.93 -19.61
N GLU A 52 -6.68 9.73 -19.11
CA GLU A 52 -7.97 9.42 -18.50
C GLU A 52 -8.24 10.28 -17.27
N ILE A 53 -7.25 10.42 -16.38
CA ILE A 53 -7.37 11.28 -15.20
C ILE A 53 -7.58 12.74 -15.62
N ALA A 54 -6.80 13.26 -16.57
CA ALA A 54 -6.96 14.63 -17.07
C ALA A 54 -8.35 14.85 -17.68
N ASN A 55 -8.85 13.90 -18.48
CA ASN A 55 -10.17 13.95 -19.07
C ASN A 55 -11.28 13.91 -18.02
N GLN A 56 -11.16 13.06 -16.98
CA GLN A 56 -12.12 13.01 -15.88
C GLN A 56 -12.14 14.32 -15.09
N ILE A 57 -10.97 14.90 -14.80
CA ILE A 57 -10.87 16.20 -14.12
C ILE A 57 -11.56 17.28 -14.97
N SER A 58 -11.28 17.32 -16.27
CA SER A 58 -11.91 18.29 -17.19
C SER A 58 -13.41 18.06 -17.32
N SER A 59 -13.87 16.82 -17.43
CA SER A 59 -15.28 16.47 -17.62
C SER A 59 -16.13 16.76 -16.39
N LEU A 60 -15.58 16.52 -15.19
CA LEU A 60 -16.27 16.80 -13.93
C LEU A 60 -16.24 18.30 -13.58
N GLY A 61 -15.27 19.05 -14.12
CA GLY A 61 -15.19 20.50 -13.98
C GLY A 61 -15.29 20.96 -12.53
N ARG A 62 -16.36 21.70 -12.20
CA ARG A 62 -16.57 22.23 -10.84
C ARG A 62 -16.96 21.16 -9.82
N ASP A 63 -17.50 20.03 -10.24
CA ASP A 63 -17.96 18.96 -9.35
C ASP A 63 -16.85 17.98 -8.96
N VAL A 64 -15.68 18.07 -9.59
CA VAL A 64 -14.56 17.14 -9.37
C VAL A 64 -14.12 17.09 -7.90
N GLN A 65 -14.11 18.24 -7.22
CA GLN A 65 -13.71 18.30 -5.81
C GLN A 65 -14.70 17.59 -4.90
N LYS A 66 -16.00 17.75 -5.19
CA LYS A 66 -17.07 17.07 -4.44
C LYS A 66 -16.99 15.57 -4.67
N CYS A 67 -16.79 15.14 -5.91
CA CYS A 67 -16.63 13.73 -6.29
C CYS A 67 -15.44 13.07 -5.56
N MET A 68 -14.29 13.76 -5.49
CA MET A 68 -13.05 13.21 -4.90
C MET A 68 -12.93 13.42 -3.38
N SER A 69 -13.89 14.12 -2.75
CA SER A 69 -13.84 14.48 -1.34
C SER A 69 -13.75 13.28 -0.40
N GLY A 70 -14.48 12.20 -0.69
CA GLY A 70 -14.46 10.96 0.09
C GLY A 70 -13.10 10.25 0.02
N LEU A 71 -12.52 10.16 -1.19
CA LEU A 71 -11.20 9.56 -1.40
C LEU A 71 -10.11 10.38 -0.72
N LYS A 72 -10.13 11.71 -0.85
CA LYS A 72 -9.23 12.62 -0.13
C LYS A 72 -9.35 12.44 1.39
N GLY A 73 -10.57 12.34 1.90
CA GLY A 73 -10.84 12.07 3.32
C GLY A 73 -10.28 10.73 3.78
N ALA A 74 -10.36 9.69 2.94
CA ALA A 74 -9.80 8.38 3.24
C ALA A 74 -8.27 8.40 3.29
N VAL A 75 -7.61 8.94 2.26
CA VAL A 75 -6.14 9.03 2.19
C VAL A 75 -5.58 9.82 3.37
N ASN A 76 -6.22 10.95 3.73
CA ASN A 76 -5.77 11.80 4.84
C ASN A 76 -5.75 11.08 6.21
N LYS A 77 -6.46 9.96 6.38
CA LYS A 77 -6.40 9.16 7.63
C LYS A 77 -5.08 8.42 7.81
N PHE A 78 -4.27 8.32 6.75
CA PHE A 78 -3.03 7.53 6.69
C PHE A 78 -1.79 8.40 6.46
N MET A 79 -1.76 9.63 7.00
CA MET A 79 -0.63 10.56 6.87
C MET A 79 0.50 10.33 7.90
N SER A 80 0.37 9.33 8.75
CA SER A 80 1.37 8.98 9.77
C SER A 80 2.70 8.57 9.12
N PRO A 81 3.86 8.88 9.73
CA PRO A 81 5.17 8.45 9.24
C PRO A 81 5.28 6.93 9.02
N ILE A 82 4.58 6.12 9.83
CA ILE A 82 4.59 4.65 9.69
C ILE A 82 4.06 4.15 8.34
N VAL A 83 3.25 4.95 7.64
CA VAL A 83 2.71 4.63 6.30
C VAL A 83 3.47 5.37 5.19
N ASN A 84 4.19 6.43 5.53
CA ASN A 84 4.78 7.36 4.56
C ASN A 84 6.30 7.44 4.69
N ALA A 85 6.93 6.27 4.83
CA ALA A 85 8.38 6.12 4.73
C ALA A 85 8.74 5.78 3.28
N TYR A 86 9.58 6.61 2.65
CA TYR A 86 10.15 6.30 1.33
C TYR A 86 11.26 5.25 1.42
N GLU A 87 11.93 5.22 2.56
CA GLU A 87 12.98 4.26 2.91
C GLU A 87 12.56 3.58 4.22
N PRO A 88 11.86 2.43 4.15
CA PRO A 88 11.47 1.71 5.34
C PRO A 88 12.68 0.98 5.96
N ASP A 89 12.68 0.84 7.29
CA ASP A 89 13.76 0.14 8.01
C ASP A 89 13.87 -1.35 7.63
N PHE A 90 12.77 -1.94 7.17
CA PHE A 90 12.71 -3.30 6.65
C PHE A 90 11.57 -3.47 5.66
N THR A 91 11.59 -4.58 4.91
CA THR A 91 10.49 -5.02 4.04
C THR A 91 10.06 -6.43 4.41
N PHE A 92 8.86 -6.86 4.04
CA PHE A 92 8.45 -8.26 4.25
C PHE A 92 9.28 -9.25 3.44
N GLU A 93 9.88 -8.81 2.31
CA GLU A 93 10.86 -9.61 1.59
C GLU A 93 12.07 -9.88 2.49
N ALA A 94 12.70 -8.84 3.04
CA ALA A 94 13.83 -8.97 3.96
C ALA A 94 13.45 -9.81 5.19
N LEU A 95 12.26 -9.61 5.74
CA LEU A 95 11.75 -10.38 6.88
C LEU A 95 11.75 -11.89 6.62
N LEU A 96 11.31 -12.31 5.43
CA LEU A 96 11.26 -13.72 5.07
C LEU A 96 12.59 -14.27 4.54
N GLN A 97 13.46 -13.42 3.98
CA GLN A 97 14.75 -13.85 3.44
C GLN A 97 15.85 -13.93 4.50
N GLU A 98 15.86 -13.00 5.44
CA GLU A 98 16.94 -12.80 6.43
C GLU A 98 16.58 -13.30 7.83
N ASP A 99 15.47 -14.04 7.96
CA ASP A 99 14.99 -14.63 9.22
C ASP A 99 14.80 -13.56 10.33
N LEU A 100 14.25 -12.39 9.98
CA LEU A 100 13.98 -11.31 10.93
C LEU A 100 12.73 -11.59 11.78
N VAL A 101 12.63 -10.86 12.90
CA VAL A 101 11.46 -10.90 13.78
C VAL A 101 10.76 -9.53 13.76
N LEU A 102 9.47 -9.54 13.42
CA LEU A 102 8.61 -8.37 13.52
C LEU A 102 7.66 -8.51 14.71
N TYR A 103 7.66 -7.52 15.57
CA TYR A 103 6.62 -7.32 16.59
C TYR A 103 5.84 -6.05 16.25
N ALA A 104 4.54 -6.19 15.97
CA ALA A 104 3.67 -5.07 15.62
C ALA A 104 2.52 -4.97 16.65
N GLN A 105 2.47 -3.84 17.37
CA GLN A 105 1.38 -3.56 18.30
C GLN A 105 0.40 -2.57 17.67
N LEU A 106 -0.83 -3.01 17.42
CA LEU A 106 -1.87 -2.23 16.76
C LEU A 106 -3.04 -2.01 17.73
N PRO A 107 -3.12 -0.87 18.44
CA PRO A 107 -4.17 -0.63 19.42
C PRO A 107 -5.50 -0.31 18.72
N ALA A 108 -6.19 -1.35 18.25
CA ALA A 108 -7.43 -1.25 17.47
C ALA A 108 -8.57 -0.54 18.20
N ASN A 109 -8.60 -0.62 19.54
CA ASN A 109 -9.56 0.12 20.36
C ASN A 109 -9.36 1.63 20.29
N LEU A 110 -8.12 2.10 20.19
CA LEU A 110 -7.77 3.52 20.09
C LEU A 110 -7.90 4.03 18.65
N PHE A 111 -7.46 3.23 17.67
CA PHE A 111 -7.45 3.60 16.26
C PHE A 111 -8.33 2.66 15.42
N LYS A 112 -9.65 2.79 15.58
CA LYS A 112 -10.66 1.90 14.97
C LYS A 112 -10.62 1.78 13.44
N ILE A 113 -9.94 2.71 12.75
CA ILE A 113 -9.80 2.68 11.29
C ILE A 113 -8.38 2.27 10.90
N GLN A 114 -7.38 2.96 11.43
CA GLN A 114 -6.00 2.79 11.00
C GLN A 114 -5.42 1.45 11.44
N ALA A 115 -5.62 1.04 12.70
CA ALA A 115 -5.02 -0.20 13.20
C ALA A 115 -5.55 -1.44 12.44
N PRO A 116 -6.86 -1.64 12.24
CA PRO A 116 -7.36 -2.74 11.41
C PRO A 116 -6.83 -2.69 9.98
N ALA A 117 -6.80 -1.50 9.35
CA ALA A 117 -6.30 -1.36 7.98
C ALA A 117 -4.80 -1.68 7.88
N LEU A 118 -3.98 -1.23 8.84
CA LEU A 118 -2.56 -1.56 8.89
C LEU A 118 -2.33 -3.04 9.09
N GLY A 119 -3.05 -3.68 10.02
CA GLY A 119 -2.95 -5.13 10.21
C GLY A 119 -3.26 -5.91 8.93
N LYS A 120 -4.29 -5.50 8.18
CA LYS A 120 -4.60 -6.08 6.87
C LYS A 120 -3.48 -5.88 5.86
N VAL A 121 -2.91 -4.68 5.76
CA VAL A 121 -1.79 -4.40 4.85
C VAL A 121 -0.57 -5.27 5.18
N LEU A 122 -0.23 -5.41 6.47
CA LEU A 122 0.89 -6.28 6.91
C LEU A 122 0.65 -7.74 6.51
N LEU A 123 -0.56 -8.25 6.71
CA LEU A 123 -0.92 -9.63 6.38
C LEU A 123 -0.99 -9.86 4.86
N GLN A 124 -1.42 -8.87 4.09
CA GLN A 124 -1.42 -8.91 2.63
C GLN A 124 0.00 -8.89 2.04
N ASP A 125 0.91 -8.08 2.58
CA ASP A 125 2.30 -8.05 2.11
C ASP A 125 3.01 -9.38 2.46
N LEU A 126 2.81 -9.89 3.68
CA LEU A 126 3.26 -11.23 4.05
C LEU A 126 2.74 -12.31 3.08
N GLN A 127 1.47 -12.24 2.72
CA GLN A 127 0.90 -13.17 1.75
C GLN A 127 1.60 -13.05 0.39
N GLN A 128 1.76 -11.84 -0.12
CA GLN A 128 2.40 -11.60 -1.40
C GLN A 128 3.83 -12.17 -1.43
N GLN A 129 4.61 -11.91 -0.38
CA GLN A 129 5.98 -12.43 -0.27
C GLN A 129 6.01 -13.95 -0.09
N GLY A 130 5.06 -14.51 0.65
CA GLY A 130 4.88 -15.96 0.75
C GLY A 130 4.55 -16.62 -0.59
N SER A 131 3.68 -16.00 -1.41
CA SER A 131 3.41 -16.46 -2.77
C SER A 131 4.65 -16.38 -3.66
N LEU A 132 5.47 -15.32 -3.55
CA LEU A 132 6.74 -15.24 -4.28
C LEU A 132 7.71 -16.36 -3.90
N ARG A 133 7.78 -16.74 -2.61
CA ARG A 133 8.57 -17.91 -2.16
C ARG A 133 8.14 -19.21 -2.82
N GLN A 134 6.84 -19.39 -3.09
CA GLN A 134 6.32 -20.57 -3.78
C GLN A 134 6.69 -20.61 -5.26
N VAL A 135 6.66 -19.45 -5.92
CA VAL A 135 7.03 -19.34 -7.34
C VAL A 135 8.54 -19.50 -7.52
N HIS A 136 9.34 -18.96 -6.60
CA HIS A 136 10.79 -18.92 -6.72
C HIS A 136 11.52 -19.78 -5.68
N ARG A 137 11.04 -21.03 -5.47
CA ARG A 137 11.55 -21.96 -4.45
C ARG A 137 13.05 -22.23 -4.49
N THR A 138 13.66 -22.18 -5.67
CA THR A 138 15.10 -22.46 -5.87
C THR A 138 16.00 -21.26 -5.57
N ARG A 139 15.43 -20.05 -5.49
CA ARG A 139 16.18 -18.80 -5.28
C ARG A 139 15.93 -18.20 -3.91
N LEU A 140 14.70 -18.28 -3.43
CA LEU A 140 14.27 -17.64 -2.19
C LEU A 140 14.35 -18.58 -1.00
N ASN A 141 14.63 -18.02 0.18
CA ASN A 141 14.65 -18.73 1.46
C ASN A 141 13.33 -19.49 1.67
N GLN A 142 13.42 -20.77 2.06
CA GLN A 142 12.30 -21.68 2.30
C GLN A 142 12.11 -22.04 3.80
N ARG A 143 12.84 -21.39 4.71
CA ARG A 143 12.74 -21.63 6.16
C ARG A 143 11.36 -21.29 6.70
N ALA A 144 10.94 -22.04 7.72
CA ALA A 144 9.63 -21.84 8.33
C ALA A 144 9.53 -20.45 8.97
N CYS A 145 8.43 -19.75 8.72
CA CYS A 145 8.11 -18.47 9.34
C CYS A 145 6.84 -18.62 10.18
N GLY A 146 6.95 -18.40 11.48
CA GLY A 146 5.82 -18.39 12.41
C GLY A 146 5.18 -17.01 12.45
N VAL A 147 3.85 -16.97 12.30
CA VAL A 147 3.06 -15.73 12.29
C VAL A 147 2.00 -15.84 13.38
N HIS A 148 2.13 -15.00 14.39
CA HIS A 148 1.24 -14.98 15.54
C HIS A 148 0.37 -13.75 15.47
N VAL A 149 -0.94 -13.94 15.29
CA VAL A 149 -1.90 -12.84 15.22
C VAL A 149 -2.85 -12.96 16.39
N ASP A 150 -2.75 -12.01 17.31
CA ASP A 150 -3.71 -11.84 18.39
C ASP A 150 -4.91 -11.01 17.90
N GLU A 151 -6.08 -11.20 18.51
CA GLU A 151 -7.33 -10.51 18.14
C GLU A 151 -7.64 -10.60 16.63
N PHE A 152 -7.43 -11.79 16.04
CA PHE A 152 -7.47 -12.02 14.59
C PHE A 152 -8.76 -11.54 13.92
N TYR A 153 -9.90 -11.64 14.62
CA TYR A 153 -11.20 -11.19 14.11
C TYR A 153 -11.17 -9.72 13.65
N THR A 154 -10.40 -8.87 14.32
CA THR A 154 -10.27 -7.45 13.98
C THR A 154 -9.65 -7.23 12.59
N PHE A 155 -8.82 -8.17 12.15
CA PHE A 155 -8.07 -8.09 10.90
C PHE A 155 -8.62 -9.03 9.82
N ALA A 156 -9.60 -9.86 10.16
CA ALA A 156 -10.19 -10.83 9.26
C ALA A 156 -10.84 -10.19 8.02
N ASP A 157 -10.45 -10.66 6.84
CA ASP A 157 -11.21 -10.50 5.60
C ASP A 157 -11.17 -11.78 4.76
N GLU A 158 -12.08 -11.86 3.77
CA GLU A 158 -12.24 -13.05 2.93
C GLU A 158 -10.95 -13.41 2.16
N TYR A 159 -10.22 -12.41 1.70
CA TYR A 159 -8.96 -12.62 0.97
C TYR A 159 -7.91 -13.25 1.87
N MET A 160 -7.79 -12.75 3.10
CA MET A 160 -6.82 -13.24 4.08
C MET A 160 -7.14 -14.67 4.56
N ILE A 161 -8.41 -15.04 4.65
CA ILE A 161 -8.81 -16.43 4.95
C ILE A 161 -8.33 -17.38 3.85
N ASP A 162 -8.47 -16.99 2.58
CA ASP A 162 -7.94 -17.76 1.45
C ASP A 162 -6.40 -17.84 1.46
N SER A 163 -5.74 -16.76 1.90
CA SER A 163 -4.28 -16.71 2.09
C SER A 163 -3.77 -17.73 3.10
N LEU A 164 -4.47 -17.91 4.23
CA LEU A 164 -4.09 -18.90 5.25
C LEU A 164 -3.96 -20.30 4.66
N ASN A 165 -4.87 -20.66 3.75
CA ASN A 165 -4.84 -21.97 3.08
C ASN A 165 -3.67 -22.09 2.11
N LYS A 166 -3.39 -21.02 1.35
CA LYS A 166 -2.38 -21.03 0.28
C LYS A 166 -0.96 -20.93 0.81
N LEU A 167 -0.73 -20.25 1.92
CA LEU A 167 0.61 -19.96 2.44
C LEU A 167 1.30 -21.13 3.15
N ARG A 168 0.59 -22.23 3.38
CA ARG A 168 1.16 -23.48 3.90
C ARG A 168 2.34 -23.95 3.05
N ASP A 169 2.20 -23.91 1.73
CA ASP A 169 3.22 -24.35 0.78
C ASP A 169 4.42 -23.40 0.70
N ALA A 170 4.32 -22.22 1.32
CA ALA A 170 5.42 -21.27 1.47
C ALA A 170 6.19 -21.47 2.79
N ASN A 171 5.85 -22.50 3.59
CA ASN A 171 6.32 -22.70 4.96
C ASN A 171 6.01 -21.52 5.90
N VAL A 172 4.87 -20.85 5.70
CA VAL A 172 4.37 -19.83 6.63
C VAL A 172 3.30 -20.48 7.51
N GLN A 173 3.46 -20.38 8.82
CA GLN A 173 2.61 -21.04 9.82
C GLN A 173 1.89 -20.01 10.66
N PHE A 174 0.56 -20.00 10.60
CA PHE A 174 -0.25 -19.07 11.37
C PHE A 174 -0.70 -19.67 12.69
N THR A 175 -0.55 -18.89 13.76
CA THR A 175 -1.20 -19.10 15.06
C THR A 175 -2.12 -17.92 15.30
N LEU A 176 -3.43 -18.19 15.33
CA LEU A 176 -4.46 -17.16 15.47
C LEU A 176 -5.05 -17.27 16.87
N ALA A 177 -5.03 -16.15 17.60
CA ALA A 177 -5.65 -16.02 18.91
C ALA A 177 -6.85 -15.07 18.84
N HIS A 178 -7.73 -15.24 19.83
CA HIS A 178 -8.94 -14.45 20.05
C HIS A 178 -8.81 -13.76 21.39
#